data_AF-A0A1B8AVN2-F1
#
_entry.id   AF-A0A1B8AVN2-F1
#
_cell.length_a   1.000
_cell.length_b   1.000
_cell.length_c   1.000
_cell.angle_alpha   90.00
_cell.angle_beta   90.00
_cell.angle_gamma   90.00
#
_symmetry.space_group_name_H-M   'P 1'
#
loop_
_entity.id
_entity.type
_entity.pdbx_description
1 polymer ?
#
loop_
_entity_poly.entity_id
_entity_poly.type
_entity_poly.pdbx_seq_one_letter_code
_entity_poly.pdbx_strand_id
1 'polypeptide(L)'
;MEVVVVAGGTGSVGSTIVDGLVEYGKHKVYAFSRSERSPSGAVKYLKVNYNDVDAITKTLEEANVNILICAISVVSPEANQAQKNLIQAAERSTSTERFVISSFDVLHVKEDIELSPLSRYTFEAIDMLEKTSLTHTRIANGWFLDYYGMPHWKSNLEPWINVVNMKSKWAAIPGDRSVQASFITSQDMSRFVARLMDIEEWDRISAIRGITFSFDQLLQTAEKARGAKFEVAVDSLEKLKSGRISFFPDFPPIGHGDGDEAFFAMIHYQAGIGRYVVPGDLSFLDDKFPDVKMTEASEVMGCWNGQ
;
A
#
# COMPACT_ATOMS: atom_id res chain seq x y z
N MET A 1 -11.34 5.91 22.90
CA MET A 1 -11.38 4.63 22.18
C MET A 1 -12.12 4.92 20.90
N GLU A 2 -11.38 5.02 19.80
CA GLU A 2 -11.96 5.38 18.51
C GLU A 2 -12.67 4.17 17.89
N VAL A 3 -13.71 4.47 17.12
CA VAL A 3 -14.36 3.50 16.24
C VAL A 3 -13.83 3.69 14.83
N VAL A 4 -13.11 2.68 14.35
CA VAL A 4 -12.44 2.69 13.05
C VAL A 4 -13.17 1.76 12.10
N VAL A 5 -13.45 2.22 10.88
CA VAL A 5 -13.95 1.36 9.81
C VAL A 5 -12.99 1.34 8.62
N VAL A 6 -12.74 0.14 8.08
CA VAL A 6 -11.89 -0.06 6.90
C VAL A 6 -12.74 -0.37 5.67
N ALA A 7 -12.82 0.58 4.74
CA ALA A 7 -13.34 0.35 3.40
C ALA A 7 -12.34 -0.46 2.57
N GLY A 8 -12.81 -1.50 1.87
CA GLY A 8 -11.89 -2.49 1.27
C GLY A 8 -11.25 -3.45 2.29
N GLY A 9 -11.76 -3.52 3.53
CA GLY A 9 -11.22 -4.36 4.62
C GLY A 9 -11.24 -5.87 4.38
N THR A 10 -11.72 -6.34 3.24
CA THR A 10 -11.65 -7.75 2.80
C THR A 10 -10.68 -7.98 1.64
N GLY A 11 -10.02 -6.93 1.15
CA GLY A 11 -8.98 -7.03 0.12
C GLY A 11 -7.59 -7.12 0.73
N SER A 12 -6.55 -7.19 -0.12
CA SER A 12 -5.17 -7.40 0.28
C SER A 12 -4.64 -6.47 1.38
N VAL A 13 -4.52 -5.18 1.07
CA VAL A 13 -4.04 -4.18 2.03
C VAL A 13 -5.05 -3.97 3.16
N GLY A 14 -6.35 -3.87 2.81
CA GLY A 14 -7.40 -3.59 3.79
C GLY A 14 -7.54 -4.67 4.87
N SER A 15 -7.45 -5.96 4.52
CA SER A 15 -7.48 -7.05 5.52
C SER A 15 -6.25 -7.01 6.43
N THR A 16 -5.08 -6.65 5.90
CA THR A 16 -3.86 -6.48 6.72
C THR A 16 -4.00 -5.32 7.70
N ILE A 17 -4.63 -4.21 7.30
CA ILE A 17 -4.94 -3.08 8.18
C ILE A 17 -5.93 -3.49 9.27
N VAL A 18 -6.97 -4.25 8.92
CA VAL A 18 -7.93 -4.81 9.87
C VAL A 18 -7.21 -5.70 10.90
N ASP A 19 -6.32 -6.59 10.46
CA ASP A 19 -5.54 -7.46 11.35
C ASP A 19 -4.69 -6.63 12.32
N GLY A 20 -3.98 -5.61 11.82
CA GLY A 20 -3.14 -4.73 12.65
C GLY A 20 -3.94 -3.92 13.69
N LEU A 21 -5.12 -3.40 13.31
CA LEU A 21 -6.01 -2.71 14.24
C LEU A 21 -6.55 -3.65 15.34
N VAL A 22 -6.87 -4.89 14.98
CA VAL A 22 -7.34 -5.91 15.93
C VAL A 22 -6.22 -6.36 16.87
N GLU A 23 -5.01 -6.61 16.34
CA GLU A 23 -3.82 -6.96 17.13
C GLU A 23 -3.49 -5.85 18.13
N TYR A 24 -3.64 -4.58 17.73
CA TYR A 24 -3.39 -3.45 18.61
C TYR A 24 -4.42 -3.33 19.75
N GLY A 25 -5.67 -3.71 19.51
CA GLY A 25 -6.68 -3.91 20.56
C GLY A 25 -7.18 -2.63 21.27
N LYS A 26 -6.81 -1.43 20.81
CA LYS A 26 -7.26 -0.16 21.40
C LYS A 26 -8.46 0.50 20.73
N HIS A 27 -8.89 -0.04 19.59
CA HIS A 27 -9.94 0.53 18.75
C HIS A 27 -11.08 -0.47 18.56
N LYS A 28 -12.29 0.05 18.38
CA LYS A 28 -13.42 -0.76 17.92
C LYS A 28 -13.36 -0.82 16.40
N VAL A 29 -13.18 -2.03 15.85
CA VAL A 29 -12.89 -2.23 14.42
C VAL A 29 -14.09 -2.77 13.66
N TYR A 30 -14.43 -2.07 12.58
CA TYR A 30 -15.36 -2.53 11.55
C TYR A 30 -14.67 -2.65 10.19
N ALA A 31 -15.20 -3.51 9.33
CA ALA A 31 -14.81 -3.58 7.94
C ALA A 31 -16.04 -3.45 7.03
N PHE A 32 -15.96 -2.63 6.00
CA PHE A 32 -17.02 -2.59 5.00
C PHE A 32 -16.96 -3.80 4.06
N SER A 33 -18.14 -4.26 3.66
CA SER A 33 -18.30 -5.31 2.66
C SER A 33 -19.45 -5.00 1.72
N ARG A 34 -19.34 -5.42 0.46
CA ARG A 34 -20.41 -5.30 -0.54
C ARG A 34 -21.55 -6.29 -0.30
N SER A 35 -21.29 -7.36 0.43
CA SER A 35 -22.25 -8.42 0.75
C SER A 35 -22.35 -8.61 2.26
N GLU A 36 -23.42 -9.27 2.71
CA GLU A 36 -23.52 -9.68 4.11
C GLU A 36 -22.40 -10.67 4.45
N ARG A 37 -21.82 -10.49 5.63
CA ARG A 37 -20.74 -11.34 6.15
C ARG A 37 -20.94 -11.54 7.64
N SER A 38 -20.70 -12.76 8.09
CA SER A 38 -20.65 -13.05 9.53
C SER A 38 -19.41 -12.39 10.14
N PRO A 39 -19.47 -11.97 11.42
CA PRO A 39 -18.28 -11.50 12.14
C PRO A 39 -17.14 -12.53 12.09
N SER A 40 -15.91 -12.05 12.07
CA SER A 40 -14.70 -12.88 12.10
C SER A 40 -13.80 -12.41 13.23
N GLY A 41 -13.63 -13.23 14.27
CA GLY A 41 -12.90 -12.85 15.48
C GLY A 41 -13.47 -11.56 16.11
N ALA A 42 -12.62 -10.55 16.26
CA ALA A 42 -13.01 -9.24 16.80
C ALA A 42 -13.64 -8.28 15.76
N VAL A 43 -13.66 -8.65 14.48
CA VAL A 43 -14.10 -7.77 13.38
C VAL A 43 -15.57 -7.98 13.08
N LYS A 44 -16.32 -6.88 13.02
CA LYS A 44 -17.69 -6.86 12.52
C LYS A 44 -17.73 -6.27 11.11
N TYR A 45 -18.49 -6.90 10.22
CA TYR A 45 -18.68 -6.39 8.86
C TYR A 45 -19.95 -5.55 8.77
N LEU A 46 -19.84 -4.39 8.14
CA LEU A 46 -20.98 -3.53 7.80
C LEU A 46 -21.20 -3.60 6.29
N LYS A 47 -22.40 -4.03 5.89
CA LYS A 47 -22.78 -4.12 4.48
C LYS A 47 -22.99 -2.72 3.94
N VAL A 48 -22.33 -2.38 2.84
CA VAL A 48 -22.48 -1.09 2.17
C VAL A 48 -22.54 -1.24 0.65
N ASN A 49 -23.30 -0.34 0.03
CA ASN A 49 -23.22 -0.09 -1.40
C ASN A 49 -22.40 1.19 -1.60
N TYR A 50 -21.21 1.08 -2.20
CA TYR A 50 -20.32 2.24 -2.41
C TYR A 50 -20.89 3.32 -3.34
N ASN A 51 -22.01 3.06 -4.01
CA ASN A 51 -22.72 4.03 -4.85
C ASN A 51 -23.83 4.79 -4.10
N ASP A 52 -24.10 4.47 -2.83
CA ASP A 52 -25.19 5.05 -2.04
C ASP A 52 -24.63 5.84 -0.85
N VAL A 53 -24.38 7.13 -1.08
CA VAL A 53 -23.77 8.04 -0.10
C VAL A 53 -24.62 8.16 1.17
N ASP A 54 -25.95 8.21 1.04
CA ASP A 54 -26.86 8.37 2.18
C ASP A 54 -26.89 7.10 3.04
N ALA A 55 -26.90 5.92 2.41
CA ALA A 55 -26.81 4.65 3.14
C ALA A 55 -25.45 4.48 3.85
N ILE A 56 -24.35 4.90 3.23
CA ILE A 56 -23.02 4.89 3.87
C ILE A 56 -23.03 5.85 5.06
N THR A 57 -23.53 7.08 4.90
CA THR A 57 -23.60 8.08 5.97
C THR A 57 -24.34 7.52 7.18
N LYS A 58 -25.54 6.95 6.95
CA LYS A 58 -26.33 6.32 8.01
C LYS A 58 -25.59 5.17 8.69
N THR A 59 -24.89 4.34 7.91
CA THR A 59 -24.09 3.22 8.44
C THR A 59 -22.94 3.71 9.35
N LEU A 60 -22.27 4.81 8.95
CA LEU A 60 -21.21 5.43 9.76
C LEU A 60 -21.76 5.93 11.09
N GLU A 61 -22.90 6.63 11.08
CA GLU A 61 -23.53 7.19 12.27
C GLU A 61 -24.09 6.10 13.21
N GLU A 62 -24.79 5.09 12.67
CA GLU A 62 -25.32 3.97 13.48
C GLU A 62 -24.21 3.21 14.21
N ALA A 63 -23.04 3.07 13.56
CA ALA A 63 -21.87 2.45 14.16
C ALA A 63 -21.04 3.41 15.04
N ASN A 64 -21.36 4.71 15.03
CA ASN A 64 -20.60 5.81 15.64
C ASN A 64 -19.13 5.82 15.19
N VAL A 65 -18.89 5.68 13.89
CA VAL A 65 -17.54 5.66 13.31
C VAL A 65 -16.90 7.03 13.45
N ASN A 66 -15.69 7.07 14.04
CA ASN A 66 -14.86 8.26 14.16
C ASN A 66 -13.88 8.39 13.00
N ILE A 67 -13.33 7.25 12.55
CA ILE A 67 -12.26 7.20 11.54
C ILE A 67 -12.62 6.24 10.40
N LEU A 68 -12.56 6.73 9.17
CA LEU A 68 -12.75 5.93 7.95
C LEU A 68 -11.42 5.76 7.22
N ILE A 69 -10.94 4.52 7.11
CA ILE A 69 -9.77 4.15 6.31
C ILE A 69 -10.23 3.62 4.96
N CYS A 70 -9.87 4.29 3.87
CA CYS A 70 -10.11 3.78 2.53
C CYS A 70 -8.92 2.92 2.08
N ALA A 71 -9.12 1.61 1.92
CA ALA A 71 -8.14 0.64 1.39
C ALA A 71 -8.69 -0.10 0.16
N ILE A 72 -9.54 0.56 -0.63
CA ILE A 72 -10.05 0.06 -1.91
C ILE A 72 -8.94 0.21 -2.95
N SER A 73 -8.68 -0.80 -3.77
CA SER A 73 -7.75 -0.63 -4.91
C SER A 73 -8.32 0.36 -5.94
N VAL A 74 -7.85 1.61 -5.90
CA VAL A 74 -8.34 2.70 -6.77
C VAL A 74 -7.61 2.69 -8.12
N VAL A 75 -7.91 1.67 -8.93
CA VAL A 75 -7.28 1.44 -10.25
C VAL A 75 -8.26 1.63 -11.42
N SER A 76 -9.49 2.09 -11.15
CA SER A 76 -10.50 2.34 -12.17
C SER A 76 -11.35 3.58 -11.83
N PRO A 77 -12.06 4.17 -12.82
CA PRO A 77 -12.99 5.26 -12.57
C PRO A 77 -14.07 4.92 -11.53
N GLU A 78 -14.59 3.69 -11.55
CA GLU A 78 -15.61 3.22 -10.62
C GLU A 78 -15.06 3.10 -9.20
N ALA A 79 -13.84 2.58 -9.03
CA ALA A 79 -13.18 2.52 -7.73
C ALA A 79 -12.85 3.92 -7.20
N ASN A 80 -12.45 4.85 -8.08
CA ASN A 80 -12.23 6.25 -7.71
C ASN A 80 -13.55 6.92 -7.28
N GLN A 81 -14.64 6.66 -8.00
CA GLN A 81 -15.96 7.17 -7.62
C GLN A 81 -16.41 6.61 -6.27
N ALA A 82 -16.14 5.33 -5.98
CA ALA A 82 -16.41 4.74 -4.67
C ALA A 82 -15.65 5.47 -3.54
N GLN A 83 -14.37 5.80 -3.74
CA GLN A 83 -13.60 6.59 -2.76
C GLN A 83 -14.20 8.00 -2.56
N LYS A 84 -14.58 8.68 -3.64
CA LYS A 84 -15.23 10.01 -3.56
C LYS A 84 -16.55 9.95 -2.80
N ASN A 85 -17.35 8.91 -3.03
CA ASN A 85 -18.60 8.71 -2.31
C ASN A 85 -18.36 8.46 -0.81
N LEU A 86 -17.28 7.74 -0.45
CA LEU A 86 -16.88 7.56 0.95
C LEU A 86 -16.46 8.87 1.60
N ILE A 87 -15.71 9.73 0.90
CA ILE A 87 -15.35 11.07 1.40
C ILE A 87 -16.62 11.90 1.63
N GLN A 88 -17.55 11.89 0.68
CA GLN A 88 -18.80 12.62 0.82
C GLN A 88 -19.66 12.11 1.98
N ALA A 89 -19.73 10.80 2.18
CA ALA A 89 -20.47 10.21 3.29
C ALA A 89 -19.82 10.49 4.65
N ALA A 90 -18.49 10.45 4.71
CA ALA A 90 -17.72 10.81 5.91
C ALA A 90 -17.97 12.27 6.32
N GLU A 91 -17.90 13.22 5.38
CA GLU A 91 -18.16 14.64 5.66
C GLU A 91 -19.62 14.92 6.08
N ARG A 92 -20.59 14.14 5.57
CA ARG A 92 -22.00 14.26 5.99
C ARG A 92 -22.27 13.62 7.34
N SER A 93 -21.44 12.68 7.79
CA SER A 93 -21.64 11.93 9.02
C SER A 93 -21.33 12.81 10.22
N THR A 94 -22.26 12.85 11.18
CA THR A 94 -22.08 13.62 12.42
C THR A 94 -21.00 13.05 13.36
N SER A 95 -20.57 11.80 13.17
CA SER A 95 -19.57 11.13 14.03
C SER A 95 -18.19 11.03 13.40
N THR A 96 -18.08 11.11 12.07
CA THR A 96 -16.81 10.84 11.36
C THR A 96 -15.97 12.11 11.31
N GLU A 97 -14.76 12.04 11.83
CA GLU A 97 -13.86 13.20 11.98
C GLU A 97 -12.60 13.07 11.12
N ARG A 98 -12.17 11.83 10.84
CA ARG A 98 -10.90 11.54 10.18
C ARG A 98 -11.03 10.58 9.00
N PHE A 99 -10.25 10.84 7.95
CA PHE A 99 -10.23 10.03 6.74
C PHE A 99 -8.80 9.67 6.30
N VAL A 100 -8.54 8.38 6.04
CA VAL A 100 -7.29 7.93 5.39
C VAL A 100 -7.57 7.63 3.93
N ILE A 101 -6.86 8.35 3.05
CA ILE A 101 -6.95 8.18 1.60
C ILE A 101 -6.37 6.82 1.20
N SER A 102 -6.93 6.17 0.18
CA SER A 102 -6.37 4.95 -0.37
C SER A 102 -5.06 5.22 -1.10
N SER A 103 -3.99 5.12 -0.33
CA SER A 103 -2.60 5.33 -0.72
C SER A 103 -1.76 4.57 0.29
N PHE A 104 -1.27 3.39 -0.08
CA PHE A 104 -0.44 2.51 0.76
C PHE A 104 0.74 1.99 -0.07
N ASP A 105 1.47 2.92 -0.68
CA ASP A 105 2.53 2.66 -1.64
C ASP A 105 3.50 3.87 -1.68
N VAL A 106 4.14 4.10 -2.83
CA VAL A 106 4.85 5.31 -3.23
C VAL A 106 4.06 6.59 -2.93
N LEU A 107 4.79 7.60 -2.45
CA LEU A 107 4.25 8.96 -2.32
C LEU A 107 4.22 9.64 -3.69
N HIS A 108 3.10 9.49 -4.41
CA HIS A 108 2.91 10.20 -5.67
C HIS A 108 2.91 11.73 -5.47
N VAL A 109 3.57 12.42 -6.40
CA VAL A 109 3.48 13.89 -6.61
C VAL A 109 2.70 14.20 -7.90
N LYS A 110 2.19 15.43 -8.06
CA LYS A 110 1.27 15.76 -9.18
C LYS A 110 1.93 15.54 -10.54
N GLU A 111 3.25 15.72 -10.62
CA GLU A 111 4.06 15.47 -11.83
C GLU A 111 4.05 14.00 -12.26
N ASP A 112 3.79 13.06 -11.33
CA ASP A 112 3.74 11.64 -11.67
C ASP A 112 2.51 11.25 -12.49
N ILE A 113 1.49 12.12 -12.60
CA ILE A 113 0.27 11.84 -13.37
C ILE A 113 0.57 11.60 -14.85
N GLU A 114 1.56 12.29 -15.42
CA GLU A 114 1.96 12.09 -16.82
C GLU A 114 2.53 10.68 -17.06
N LEU A 115 3.25 10.15 -16.07
CA LEU A 115 3.90 8.85 -16.14
C LEU A 115 3.00 7.71 -15.68
N SER A 116 2.19 7.94 -14.65
CA SER A 116 1.23 7.02 -14.06
C SER A 116 -0.12 7.72 -13.92
N PRO A 117 -0.97 7.69 -14.97
CA PRO A 117 -2.25 8.38 -14.99
C PRO A 117 -3.19 7.99 -13.85
N LEU A 118 -3.04 6.79 -13.28
CA LEU A 118 -3.83 6.32 -12.13
C LEU A 118 -3.57 7.16 -10.86
N SER A 119 -2.38 7.74 -10.70
CA SER A 119 -2.05 8.60 -9.55
C SER A 119 -2.97 9.83 -9.46
N ARG A 120 -3.63 10.23 -10.56
CA ARG A 120 -4.63 11.31 -10.57
C ARG A 120 -5.74 11.08 -9.54
N TYR A 121 -6.12 9.83 -9.30
CA TYR A 121 -7.25 9.51 -8.41
C TYR A 121 -6.93 9.84 -6.96
N THR A 122 -5.66 9.70 -6.55
CA THR A 122 -5.19 10.17 -5.24
C THR A 122 -5.32 11.68 -5.11
N PHE A 123 -4.96 12.45 -6.14
CA PHE A 123 -5.08 13.91 -6.10
C PHE A 123 -6.51 14.42 -6.18
N GLU A 124 -7.38 13.76 -6.95
CA GLU A 124 -8.81 14.07 -6.95
C GLU A 124 -9.45 13.85 -5.57
N ALA A 125 -8.99 12.85 -4.81
CA ALA A 125 -9.41 12.63 -3.43
C ALA A 125 -8.86 13.71 -2.47
N ILE A 126 -7.58 14.09 -2.61
CA ILE A 126 -6.97 15.19 -1.84
C ILE A 126 -7.74 16.49 -2.08
N ASP A 127 -7.91 16.90 -3.35
CA ASP A 127 -8.60 18.14 -3.73
C ASP A 127 -10.07 18.17 -3.25
N MET A 128 -10.69 16.99 -3.04
CA MET A 128 -12.02 16.88 -2.45
C MET A 128 -11.98 17.06 -0.93
N LEU A 129 -11.06 16.37 -0.24
CA LEU A 129 -10.90 16.42 1.21
C LEU A 129 -10.44 17.80 1.71
N GLU A 130 -9.67 18.56 0.92
CA GLU A 130 -9.30 19.95 1.22
C GLU A 130 -10.51 20.90 1.35
N LYS A 131 -11.67 20.51 0.82
CA LYS A 131 -12.93 21.27 0.89
C LYS A 131 -13.87 20.78 1.99
N THR A 132 -13.42 19.83 2.81
CA THR A 132 -14.20 19.21 3.89
C THR A 132 -13.67 19.65 5.25
N SER A 133 -14.44 19.38 6.30
CA SER A 133 -14.02 19.56 7.69
C SER A 133 -13.14 18.41 8.21
N LEU A 134 -13.05 17.30 7.46
CA LEU A 134 -12.33 16.10 7.85
C LEU A 134 -10.83 16.34 7.98
N THR A 135 -10.27 15.92 9.12
CA THR A 135 -8.83 15.70 9.24
C THR A 135 -8.46 14.52 8.35
N HIS A 136 -7.45 14.68 7.50
CA HIS A 136 -7.13 13.65 6.52
C HIS A 136 -5.64 13.49 6.28
N THR A 137 -5.28 12.28 5.93
CA THR A 137 -3.90 11.89 5.61
C THR A 137 -3.88 10.85 4.50
N ARG A 138 -2.73 10.71 3.86
CA ARG A 138 -2.38 9.57 3.01
C ARG A 138 -1.14 8.88 3.56
N ILE A 139 -1.11 7.56 3.46
CA ILE A 139 0.07 6.78 3.89
C ILE A 139 1.07 6.74 2.74
N ALA A 140 2.35 6.88 3.09
CA ALA A 140 3.47 6.67 2.20
C ALA A 140 4.44 5.71 2.88
N ASN A 141 4.59 4.50 2.32
CA ASN A 141 5.35 3.43 2.96
C ASN A 141 6.31 2.71 2.02
N GLY A 142 6.42 3.17 0.76
CA GLY A 142 7.27 2.52 -0.23
C GLY A 142 6.79 1.11 -0.57
N TRP A 143 7.73 0.18 -0.75
CA TRP A 143 7.49 -1.14 -1.32
C TRP A 143 7.25 -2.21 -0.26
N PHE A 144 6.27 -3.09 -0.49
CA PHE A 144 6.09 -4.27 0.36
C PHE A 144 7.18 -5.33 0.15
N LEU A 145 7.82 -5.76 1.25
CA LEU A 145 8.79 -6.85 1.30
C LEU A 145 8.15 -8.22 1.11
N ASP A 146 6.87 -8.36 1.45
CA ASP A 146 6.11 -9.61 1.40
C ASP A 146 6.29 -10.34 0.06
N TYR A 147 6.32 -9.61 -1.04
CA TYR A 147 6.48 -10.14 -2.40
C TYR A 147 7.76 -10.99 -2.56
N TYR A 148 8.82 -10.70 -1.81
CA TYR A 148 10.08 -11.44 -1.85
C TYR A 148 10.11 -12.63 -0.87
N GLY A 149 9.09 -12.80 -0.03
CA GLY A 149 8.92 -13.98 0.82
C GLY A 149 7.86 -14.95 0.29
N MET A 150 6.90 -14.48 -0.52
CA MET A 150 5.83 -15.30 -1.07
C MET A 150 6.34 -16.43 -1.97
N PRO A 151 5.74 -17.65 -1.93
CA PRO A 151 4.53 -18.00 -1.18
C PRO A 151 4.80 -18.48 0.26
N HIS A 152 6.05 -18.44 0.72
CA HIS A 152 6.47 -19.01 2.00
C HIS A 152 6.33 -18.03 3.16
N TRP A 153 6.23 -16.74 2.88
CA TRP A 153 5.90 -15.69 3.85
C TRP A 153 4.38 -15.51 3.97
N LYS A 154 3.88 -15.49 5.21
CA LYS A 154 2.46 -15.26 5.46
C LYS A 154 2.10 -13.80 5.16
N SER A 155 1.23 -13.59 4.19
CA SER A 155 0.73 -12.26 3.81
C SER A 155 -0.71 -12.35 3.34
N ASN A 156 -1.48 -11.27 3.51
CA ASN A 156 -2.79 -11.12 2.87
C ASN A 156 -2.69 -10.47 1.48
N LEU A 157 -1.49 -10.05 1.06
CA LEU A 157 -1.28 -9.51 -0.28
C LEU A 157 -1.43 -10.60 -1.34
N GLU A 158 -1.89 -10.22 -2.53
CA GLU A 158 -1.84 -11.12 -3.69
C GLU A 158 -0.39 -11.23 -4.20
N PRO A 159 0.05 -12.41 -4.66
CA PRO A 159 1.39 -12.58 -5.22
C PRO A 159 1.67 -11.65 -6.38
N TRP A 160 2.84 -11.04 -6.36
CA TRP A 160 3.26 -10.10 -7.40
C TRP A 160 4.78 -10.14 -7.57
N ILE A 161 5.25 -10.04 -8.83
CA ILE A 161 6.68 -10.04 -9.17
C ILE A 161 7.07 -8.63 -9.62
N ASN A 162 8.08 -8.06 -8.94
CA ASN A 162 8.58 -6.71 -9.19
C ASN A 162 10.01 -6.75 -9.76
N VAL A 163 11.00 -6.55 -8.92
CA VAL A 163 12.41 -6.39 -9.32
C VAL A 163 13.18 -7.71 -9.23
N VAL A 164 12.83 -8.56 -8.27
CA VAL A 164 13.50 -9.83 -7.98
C VAL A 164 12.48 -10.95 -7.99
N ASN A 165 12.72 -11.98 -8.81
CA ASN A 165 11.95 -13.21 -8.80
C ASN A 165 12.71 -14.27 -8.00
N MET A 166 12.27 -14.47 -6.76
CA MET A 166 12.90 -15.42 -5.84
C MET A 166 12.81 -16.86 -6.34
N LYS A 167 11.68 -17.24 -6.96
CA LYS A 167 11.43 -18.62 -7.42
C LYS A 167 12.34 -18.99 -8.58
N SER A 168 12.34 -18.16 -9.63
CA SER A 168 13.08 -18.37 -10.87
C SER A 168 14.52 -17.86 -10.81
N LYS A 169 14.92 -17.22 -9.70
CA LYS A 169 16.28 -16.72 -9.43
C LYS A 169 16.79 -15.76 -10.50
N TRP A 170 15.98 -14.76 -10.84
CA TRP A 170 16.39 -13.64 -11.69
C TRP A 170 16.03 -12.29 -11.08
N ALA A 171 16.70 -11.23 -11.53
CA ALA A 171 16.39 -9.85 -11.17
C ALA A 171 16.53 -8.89 -12.35
N ALA A 172 15.56 -7.97 -12.52
CA ALA A 172 15.62 -6.83 -13.43
C ALA A 172 15.81 -5.56 -12.60
N ILE A 173 17.05 -5.09 -12.47
CA ILE A 173 17.41 -3.96 -11.60
C ILE A 173 17.26 -2.65 -12.39
N PRO A 174 16.48 -1.67 -11.90
CA PRO A 174 16.33 -0.39 -12.60
C PRO A 174 17.53 0.54 -12.39
N GLY A 175 17.92 1.25 -13.43
CA GLY A 175 18.92 2.31 -13.37
C GLY A 175 20.35 1.75 -13.35
N ASP A 176 21.11 2.09 -12.31
CA ASP A 176 22.56 1.84 -12.24
C ASP A 176 23.00 1.00 -11.03
N ARG A 177 22.05 0.27 -10.42
CA ARG A 177 22.21 -0.52 -9.18
C ARG A 177 22.40 0.29 -7.88
N SER A 178 22.64 1.60 -7.96
CA SER A 178 22.79 2.46 -6.79
C SER A 178 21.45 2.97 -6.25
N VAL A 179 20.41 2.96 -7.10
CA VAL A 179 19.07 3.43 -6.79
C VAL A 179 18.52 2.76 -5.54
N GLN A 180 18.08 3.58 -4.60
CA GLN A 180 17.47 3.16 -3.33
C GLN A 180 15.95 3.07 -3.44
N ALA A 181 15.36 2.28 -2.55
CA ALA A 181 13.93 2.26 -2.27
C ALA A 181 13.70 2.01 -0.77
N SER A 182 12.56 2.47 -0.27
CA SER A 182 12.06 2.20 1.06
C SER A 182 11.20 0.95 1.04
N PHE A 183 11.42 0.06 2.00
CA PHE A 183 10.80 -1.26 2.07
C PHE A 183 10.17 -1.50 3.44
N ILE A 184 9.00 -2.13 3.47
CA ILE A 184 8.32 -2.51 4.72
C ILE A 184 7.50 -3.77 4.50
N THR A 185 7.20 -4.54 5.55
CA THR A 185 6.17 -5.58 5.42
C THR A 185 4.77 -4.97 5.51
N SER A 186 3.79 -5.58 4.86
CA SER A 186 2.39 -5.16 4.96
C SER A 186 1.88 -5.19 6.41
N GLN A 187 2.38 -6.13 7.22
CA GLN A 187 2.06 -6.29 8.64
C GLN A 187 2.66 -5.16 9.49
N ASP A 188 3.91 -4.77 9.25
CA ASP A 188 4.49 -3.64 9.99
C ASP A 188 3.84 -2.32 9.60
N MET A 189 3.51 -2.15 8.32
CA MET A 189 2.71 -1.01 7.86
C MET A 189 1.37 -0.95 8.62
N SER A 190 0.65 -2.07 8.78
CA SER A 190 -0.62 -2.07 9.50
C SER A 190 -0.47 -1.77 11.00
N ARG A 191 0.63 -2.18 11.63
CA ARG A 191 0.96 -1.79 13.01
C ARG A 191 1.14 -0.28 13.14
N PHE A 192 1.87 0.37 12.23
CA PHE A 192 1.99 1.82 12.22
C PHE A 192 0.66 2.53 11.96
N VAL A 193 -0.15 2.02 11.02
CA VAL A 193 -1.50 2.56 10.77
C VAL A 193 -2.38 2.44 12.02
N ALA A 194 -2.31 1.32 12.75
CA ALA A 194 -3.07 1.15 13.98
C ALA A 194 -2.66 2.16 15.07
N ARG A 195 -1.36 2.48 15.16
CA ARG A 195 -0.81 3.49 16.09
C ARG A 195 -1.14 4.91 15.68
N LEU A 196 -1.18 5.20 14.38
CA LEU A 196 -1.59 6.50 13.85
C LEU A 196 -3.01 6.89 14.30
N MET A 197 -3.90 5.91 14.50
CA MET A 197 -5.27 6.17 14.97
C MET A 197 -5.34 6.73 16.40
N ASP A 198 -4.26 6.63 17.19
CA ASP A 198 -4.17 7.25 18.53
C ASP A 198 -3.64 8.70 18.48
N ILE A 199 -3.12 9.15 17.33
CA ILE A 199 -2.58 10.50 17.18
C ILE A 199 -3.74 11.48 16.98
N GLU A 200 -3.78 12.53 17.79
CA GLU A 200 -4.82 13.55 17.75
C GLU A 200 -4.73 14.43 16.48
N GLU A 201 -3.52 14.95 16.21
CA GLU A 201 -3.22 15.82 15.06
C GLU A 201 -2.49 15.04 13.96
N TRP A 202 -3.08 14.99 12.77
CA TRP A 202 -2.50 14.27 11.63
C TRP A 202 -1.80 15.21 10.66
N ASP A 203 -0.59 14.81 10.27
CA ASP A 203 0.07 15.34 9.09
C ASP A 203 -0.71 14.95 7.82
N ARG A 204 -0.67 15.79 6.78
CA ARG A 204 -1.30 15.48 5.48
C ARG A 204 -0.71 14.22 4.83
N ILE A 205 0.53 13.89 5.18
CA ILE A 205 1.23 12.68 4.76
C ILE A 205 1.71 11.99 6.02
N SER A 206 1.23 10.77 6.24
CA SER A 206 1.70 9.89 7.31
C SER A 206 2.74 8.94 6.72
N ALA A 207 4.01 9.35 6.79
CA ALA A 207 5.12 8.63 6.18
C ALA A 207 5.64 7.52 7.10
N ILE A 208 5.96 6.38 6.51
CA ILE A 208 6.67 5.28 7.16
C ILE A 208 7.94 5.05 6.35
N ARG A 209 9.11 5.28 6.95
CA ARG A 209 10.40 5.13 6.28
C ARG A 209 10.68 3.67 5.93
N GLY A 210 10.33 2.77 6.83
CA GLY A 210 10.70 1.36 6.72
C GLY A 210 12.22 1.18 6.71
N ILE A 211 12.69 0.25 5.91
CA ILE A 211 14.10 -0.04 5.68
C ILE A 211 14.48 0.48 4.30
N THR A 212 15.47 1.39 4.22
CA THR A 212 15.94 1.94 2.95
C THR A 212 17.25 1.29 2.52
N PHE A 213 17.26 0.66 1.35
CA PHE A 213 18.46 0.09 0.73
C PHE A 213 18.34 0.06 -0.80
N SER A 214 19.43 -0.26 -1.51
CA SER A 214 19.40 -0.39 -2.96
C SER A 214 18.81 -1.71 -3.44
N PHE A 215 18.30 -1.74 -4.67
CA PHE A 215 17.84 -3.01 -5.28
C PHE A 215 18.97 -4.05 -5.41
N ASP A 216 20.23 -3.63 -5.46
CA ASP A 216 21.38 -4.54 -5.42
C ASP A 216 21.56 -5.16 -4.02
N GLN A 217 21.36 -4.40 -2.94
CA GLN A 217 21.35 -4.94 -1.58
C GLN A 217 20.18 -5.89 -1.34
N LEU A 218 19.00 -5.59 -1.90
CA LEU A 218 17.85 -6.50 -1.94
C LEU A 218 18.24 -7.83 -2.61
N LEU A 219 18.85 -7.75 -3.79
CA LEU A 219 19.32 -8.91 -4.56
C LEU A 219 20.35 -9.73 -3.78
N GLN A 220 21.33 -9.09 -3.14
CA GLN A 220 22.32 -9.79 -2.32
C GLN A 220 21.66 -10.57 -1.17
N THR A 221 20.60 -10.02 -0.58
CA THR A 221 19.79 -10.69 0.45
C THR A 221 19.07 -11.91 -0.13
N ALA A 222 18.48 -11.77 -1.33
CA ALA A 222 17.81 -12.84 -2.05
C ALA A 222 18.75 -14.00 -2.43
N GLU A 223 19.92 -13.69 -2.99
CA GLU A 223 20.94 -14.68 -3.37
C GLU A 223 21.44 -15.45 -2.14
N LYS A 224 21.66 -14.76 -1.02
CA LYS A 224 22.05 -15.38 0.25
C LYS A 224 20.96 -16.35 0.74
N ALA A 225 19.69 -15.95 0.71
CA ALA A 225 18.57 -16.79 1.14
C ALA A 225 18.35 -18.01 0.23
N ARG A 226 18.57 -17.87 -1.09
CA ARG A 226 18.46 -19.01 -2.03
C ARG A 226 19.73 -19.84 -2.15
N GLY A 227 20.84 -19.43 -1.53
CA GLY A 227 22.14 -20.10 -1.64
C GLY A 227 22.66 -20.17 -3.08
N ALA A 228 22.27 -19.23 -3.94
CA ALA A 228 22.60 -19.25 -5.37
C ALA A 228 22.67 -17.83 -5.95
N LYS A 229 23.51 -17.65 -6.98
CA LYS A 229 23.51 -16.43 -7.79
C LYS A 229 22.28 -16.37 -8.69
N PHE A 230 21.78 -15.17 -8.90
CA PHE A 230 20.62 -14.92 -9.76
C PHE A 230 21.08 -14.48 -11.15
N GLU A 231 20.27 -14.72 -12.16
CA GLU A 231 20.44 -14.07 -13.45
C GLU A 231 20.03 -12.59 -13.32
N VAL A 232 20.90 -11.66 -13.71
CA VAL A 232 20.68 -10.24 -13.47
C VAL A 232 20.72 -9.46 -14.77
N ALA A 233 19.63 -8.73 -15.05
CA ALA A 233 19.62 -7.65 -16.01
C ALA A 233 19.61 -6.31 -15.29
N VAL A 234 20.32 -5.34 -15.84
CA VAL A 234 20.27 -3.94 -15.40
C VAL A 234 19.63 -3.15 -16.52
N ASP A 235 18.43 -2.64 -16.28
CA ASP A 235 17.66 -1.92 -17.28
C ASP A 235 17.91 -0.42 -17.16
N SER A 236 18.42 0.20 -18.23
CA SER A 236 18.65 1.64 -18.27
C SER A 236 17.34 2.42 -18.18
N LEU A 237 17.41 3.64 -17.64
CA LEU A 237 16.24 4.52 -17.58
C LEU A 237 15.65 4.79 -18.97
N GLU A 238 16.49 4.87 -20.01
CA GLU A 238 16.03 5.04 -21.40
C GLU A 238 15.22 3.83 -21.89
N LYS A 239 15.69 2.61 -21.60
CA LYS A 239 14.98 1.37 -21.95
C LYS A 239 13.62 1.33 -21.24
N LEU A 240 13.62 1.55 -19.92
CA LEU A 240 12.40 1.53 -19.12
C LEU A 240 11.41 2.60 -19.57
N LYS A 241 11.88 3.82 -19.86
CA LYS A 241 11.05 4.92 -20.38
C LYS A 241 10.45 4.63 -21.76
N SER A 242 11.07 3.77 -22.56
CA SER A 242 10.52 3.32 -23.85
C SER A 242 9.50 2.19 -23.73
N GLY A 243 9.13 1.80 -22.50
CA GLY A 243 8.14 0.76 -22.25
C GLY A 243 8.69 -0.66 -22.39
N ARG A 244 10.01 -0.84 -22.33
CA ARG A 244 10.68 -2.14 -22.47
C ARG A 244 11.34 -2.55 -21.17
N ILE A 245 11.32 -3.85 -20.86
CA ILE A 245 11.94 -4.40 -19.64
C ILE A 245 12.56 -5.78 -19.90
N SER A 246 13.62 -6.13 -19.17
CA SER A 246 14.19 -7.48 -19.19
C SER A 246 13.26 -8.49 -18.51
N PHE A 247 13.37 -9.76 -18.91
CA PHE A 247 12.56 -10.87 -18.37
C PHE A 247 11.04 -10.71 -18.51
N PHE A 248 10.56 -9.83 -19.41
CA PHE A 248 9.12 -9.58 -19.56
C PHE A 248 8.24 -10.85 -19.66
N PRO A 249 8.61 -11.88 -20.46
CA PRO A 249 7.81 -13.11 -20.53
C PRO A 249 7.62 -13.84 -19.20
N ASP A 250 8.44 -13.55 -18.19
CA ASP A 250 8.40 -14.14 -16.85
C ASP A 250 7.59 -13.29 -15.84
N PHE A 251 7.13 -12.10 -16.23
CA PHE A 251 6.23 -11.30 -15.40
C PHE A 251 4.78 -11.79 -15.53
N PRO A 252 4.00 -11.79 -14.43
CA PRO A 252 2.61 -12.20 -14.49
C PRO A 252 1.79 -11.20 -15.31
N PRO A 253 0.80 -11.65 -16.09
CA PRO A 253 -0.07 -10.75 -16.83
C PRO A 253 -0.90 -9.90 -15.87
N ILE A 254 -1.10 -8.64 -16.22
CA ILE A 254 -1.81 -7.65 -15.39
C ILE A 254 -3.16 -7.26 -16.02
N GLY A 255 -3.46 -7.80 -17.19
CA GLY A 255 -4.73 -7.62 -17.89
C GLY A 255 -4.77 -6.42 -18.84
N HIS A 256 -3.62 -5.82 -19.17
CA HIS A 256 -3.49 -4.80 -20.22
C HIS A 256 -3.09 -5.39 -21.59
N GLY A 257 -2.90 -6.71 -21.69
CA GLY A 257 -2.56 -7.38 -22.94
C GLY A 257 -1.18 -6.92 -23.43
N ASP A 258 -1.13 -6.33 -24.63
CA ASP A 258 0.12 -5.79 -25.19
C ASP A 258 0.73 -4.65 -24.34
N GLY A 259 -0.05 -4.06 -23.42
CA GLY A 259 0.41 -3.02 -22.50
C GLY A 259 1.13 -3.53 -21.24
N ASP A 260 1.16 -4.84 -20.99
CA ASP A 260 1.72 -5.41 -19.76
C ASP A 260 3.23 -5.09 -19.63
N GLU A 261 4.01 -5.18 -20.71
CA GLU A 261 5.46 -4.88 -20.69
C GLU A 261 5.72 -3.43 -20.30
N ALA A 262 4.99 -2.52 -20.92
CA ALA A 262 5.13 -1.09 -20.69
C ALA A 262 4.74 -0.70 -19.26
N PHE A 263 3.78 -1.40 -18.65
CA PHE A 263 3.42 -1.17 -17.25
C PHE A 263 4.55 -1.55 -16.30
N PHE A 264 5.15 -2.74 -16.44
CA PHE A 264 6.29 -3.13 -15.60
C PHE A 264 7.50 -2.22 -15.84
N ALA A 265 7.76 -1.85 -17.08
CA ALA A 265 8.80 -0.89 -17.43
C ALA A 265 8.56 0.47 -16.77
N MET A 266 7.30 0.94 -16.70
CA MET A 266 6.92 2.19 -16.02
C MET A 266 7.16 2.12 -14.50
N ILE A 267 6.75 1.04 -13.83
CA ILE A 267 7.00 0.83 -12.39
C ILE A 267 8.50 0.82 -12.09
N HIS A 268 9.28 0.11 -12.91
CA HIS A 268 10.74 0.07 -12.78
C HIS A 268 11.39 1.41 -13.12
N TYR A 269 10.85 2.17 -14.07
CA TYR A 269 11.32 3.53 -14.36
C TYR A 269 11.08 4.46 -13.15
N GLN A 270 9.90 4.42 -12.53
CA GLN A 270 9.59 5.16 -11.30
C GLN A 270 10.56 4.82 -10.17
N ALA A 271 10.85 3.53 -9.99
CA ALA A 271 11.88 3.07 -9.08
C ALA A 271 13.25 3.66 -9.44
N GLY A 272 13.66 3.56 -10.71
CA GLY A 272 14.93 4.05 -11.23
C GLY A 272 15.17 5.56 -11.04
N ILE A 273 14.11 6.37 -11.02
CA ILE A 273 14.18 7.82 -10.74
C ILE A 273 13.97 8.16 -9.25
N GLY A 274 13.95 7.16 -8.36
CA GLY A 274 13.93 7.32 -6.91
C GLY A 274 12.55 7.51 -6.29
N ARG A 275 11.43 7.28 -7.01
CA ARG A 275 10.08 7.47 -6.44
C ARG A 275 9.74 6.52 -5.30
N TYR A 276 10.39 5.37 -5.22
CA TYR A 276 10.17 4.39 -4.16
C TYR A 276 10.91 4.68 -2.86
N VAL A 277 11.71 5.75 -2.79
CA VAL A 277 12.25 6.25 -1.52
C VAL A 277 11.22 7.18 -0.89
N VAL A 278 10.82 6.91 0.34
CA VAL A 278 9.97 7.85 1.07
C VAL A 278 10.82 9.10 1.42
N PRO A 279 10.37 10.33 1.07
CA PRO A 279 11.19 11.53 1.24
C PRO A 279 11.66 11.76 2.67
N GLY A 280 12.96 12.05 2.83
CA GLY A 280 13.65 12.17 4.12
C GLY A 280 13.31 13.41 4.95
N ASP A 281 12.62 14.38 4.35
CA ASP A 281 12.19 15.63 4.98
C ASP A 281 10.82 15.54 5.67
N LEU A 282 10.16 14.37 5.58
CA LEU A 282 8.89 14.09 6.24
C LEU A 282 9.08 13.65 7.69
N SER A 283 8.04 13.84 8.52
CA SER A 283 7.99 13.24 9.85
C SER A 283 7.56 11.78 9.74
N PHE A 284 8.40 10.88 10.25
CA PHE A 284 8.17 9.43 10.14
C PHE A 284 7.43 8.84 11.32
N LEU A 285 6.47 7.95 11.06
CA LEU A 285 5.77 7.20 12.10
C LEU A 285 6.70 6.27 12.87
N ASP A 286 7.75 5.73 12.24
CA ASP A 286 8.76 4.93 12.92
C ASP A 286 9.61 5.72 13.92
N ASP A 287 9.81 7.03 13.72
CA ASP A 287 10.42 7.91 14.74
C ASP A 287 9.44 8.20 15.89
N LYS A 288 8.14 8.33 15.58
CA LYS A 288 7.08 8.56 16.59
C LYS A 288 6.79 7.30 17.42
N PHE A 289 7.01 6.11 16.86
CA PHE A 289 6.71 4.81 17.48
C PHE A 289 7.91 3.86 17.42
N PRO A 290 9.03 4.18 18.09
CA PRO A 290 10.25 3.37 18.05
C PRO A 290 10.10 1.99 18.71
N ASP A 291 9.00 1.77 19.44
CA ASP A 291 8.66 0.48 20.04
C ASP A 291 8.10 -0.53 19.03
N VAL A 292 7.62 -0.07 17.86
CA VAL A 292 7.17 -0.95 16.77
C VAL A 292 8.40 -1.50 16.05
N LYS A 293 8.69 -2.79 16.26
CA LYS A 293 9.81 -3.47 15.60
C LYS A 293 9.50 -3.68 14.13
N MET A 294 10.42 -3.27 13.26
CA MET A 294 10.36 -3.53 11.83
C MET A 294 10.95 -4.91 11.50
N THR A 295 10.30 -5.62 10.60
CA THR A 295 10.76 -6.89 10.06
C THR A 295 11.84 -6.65 8.99
N GLU A 296 12.98 -7.31 9.15
CA GLU A 296 14.12 -7.18 8.24
C GLU A 296 13.89 -7.93 6.93
N ALA A 297 14.46 -7.43 5.81
CA ALA A 297 14.37 -8.11 4.52
C ALA A 297 14.94 -9.54 4.55
N SER A 298 15.99 -9.76 5.36
CA SER A 298 16.60 -11.09 5.53
C SER A 298 15.71 -12.09 6.26
N GLU A 299 14.82 -11.61 7.15
CA GLU A 299 13.82 -12.44 7.81
C GLU A 299 12.75 -12.87 6.80
N VAL A 300 12.23 -11.92 6.03
CA VAL A 300 11.22 -12.17 5.00
C VAL A 300 11.74 -13.14 3.94
N MET A 301 12.91 -12.87 3.35
CA MET A 301 13.46 -13.74 2.31
C MET A 301 13.99 -15.07 2.86
N GLY A 302 14.31 -15.13 4.15
CA GLY A 302 14.81 -16.34 4.82
C GLY A 302 13.82 -17.51 4.78
N CYS A 303 12.52 -17.26 4.55
CA CYS A 303 11.53 -18.33 4.36
C CYS A 303 11.77 -19.18 3.10
N TRP A 304 12.65 -18.74 2.20
CA TRP A 304 13.07 -19.50 1.02
C TRP A 304 14.24 -20.48 1.28
N ASN A 305 14.83 -20.46 2.49
CA ASN A 305 15.91 -21.37 2.82
C ASN A 305 15.45 -22.84 2.67
N GLY A 306 16.15 -23.60 1.82
CA GLY A 306 15.83 -25.01 1.55
C GLY A 306 14.70 -25.26 0.55
N GLN A 307 14.17 -24.21 -0.10
CA GLN A 307 13.22 -24.29 -1.22
C GLN A 307 13.92 -24.25 -2.58
#